data_AF-A0A1F9S5U3-F1
#
_entry.id   AF-A0A1F9S5U3-F1
#
_cell.length_a   1.000
_cell.length_b   1.000
_cell.length_c   1.000
_cell.angle_alpha   90.00
_cell.angle_beta   90.00
_cell.angle_gamma   90.00
#
_symmetry.space_group_name_H-M   'P 1'
#
loop_
_entity.id
_entity.type
_entity.pdbx_description
1 polymer ?
#
loop_
_entity_poly.entity_id
_entity_poly.type
_entity_poly.pdbx_seq_one_letter_code
_entity_poly.pdbx_strand_id
1 'polypeptide(L)'
;MPTSPAEGLFVAVASEEALDSLTLGTAAAVVLGQPYCPAADRALRGPRAVARVHALGAKALLATPPVVLPGELEGVLDSVRAALGSGADGIELSDLGLLGEVRARFPSAELLAGPFLNVYNRDTLARLGPERFIAVCPSIELDLHGLAALCASGAPILPTVHGRIPLSCGKPCLTGGEACGACAGRPEMSALWDDGEVGAVGRALFSSLPYDLYEHLPTLWELGLRRFRMEGLLAGAELGETVALFKSALDRLAAGRGLPARQSSRRGSDGFLAGLAGTGRAPSQLPAVQPPPPRSGPLSTGSGGGSPGRVPLPTRHPGRPALLAPAGSLASAEAAFSNGADGVYVGLKGWSLRPGVFELDEDALRRAVDRADAAGGWVAACVNIAPLPGEEDAALEAVRDAARCGSRAVVIGDLGLLERARREFPDLHLHASVQLSAANAPAARWLHERGADVVVLSRSVDSLEELRAIRAGTRGGLEVFVHGDVCTFHDAKCSLTSYLRRERVLPGQGHGSAAIVGCSNRGECTLACKQPFRTSPEPGAPPRSFRRRDLDRLAWVPELAAMGIAILKIEGRQFGPDYVSVVTKAYREALDRMEAPPAPDSISGLESMREHLAQRDISYSFQRDAWLGKKD
;
A
#
# COMPACT_ATOMS: atom_id res chain seq x y z
N MET A 1 -12.99 27.97 26.76
CA MET A 1 -11.74 27.80 26.00
C MET A 1 -12.13 27.41 24.59
N PRO A 2 -11.61 28.03 23.52
CA PRO A 2 -11.91 27.56 22.19
C PRO A 2 -11.34 26.15 22.06
N THR A 3 -12.22 25.18 21.81
CA THR A 3 -11.88 23.79 21.50
C THR A 3 -10.83 23.80 20.39
N SER A 4 -9.70 23.13 20.61
CA SER A 4 -8.72 22.88 19.55
C SER A 4 -9.46 22.40 18.31
N PRO A 5 -9.21 22.95 17.10
CA PRO A 5 -9.96 22.67 15.87
C PRO A 5 -9.74 21.24 15.32
N ALA A 6 -9.50 20.27 16.20
CA ALA A 6 -8.89 18.98 15.90
C ALA A 6 -9.66 17.78 16.46
N GLU A 7 -10.93 17.90 16.87
CA GLU A 7 -11.77 16.75 17.26
C GLU A 7 -13.07 16.76 16.45
N GLY A 8 -13.62 15.58 16.13
CA GLY A 8 -14.86 15.43 15.36
C GLY A 8 -14.71 14.67 14.05
N LEU A 9 -15.65 14.90 13.14
CA LEU A 9 -15.81 14.15 11.89
C LEU A 9 -15.03 14.80 10.74
N PHE A 10 -14.26 13.98 10.03
CA PHE A 10 -13.62 14.31 8.76
C PHE A 10 -14.38 13.60 7.66
N VAL A 11 -15.04 14.35 6.77
CA VAL A 11 -15.97 13.77 5.80
C VAL A 11 -15.41 13.93 4.39
N ALA A 12 -15.15 12.83 3.69
CA ALA A 12 -14.75 12.86 2.29
C ALA A 12 -15.97 12.94 1.37
N VAL A 13 -15.95 13.81 0.37
CA VAL A 13 -17.08 14.02 -0.56
C VAL A 13 -16.61 14.18 -2.01
N ALA A 14 -17.37 13.60 -2.93
CA ALA A 14 -17.09 13.62 -4.37
C ALA A 14 -18.16 14.31 -5.24
N SER A 15 -19.29 14.75 -4.65
CA SER A 15 -20.36 15.46 -5.36
C SER A 15 -20.82 16.74 -4.64
N GLU A 16 -21.35 17.72 -5.40
CA GLU A 16 -22.02 18.90 -4.81
C GLU A 16 -23.23 18.48 -3.97
N GLU A 17 -23.99 17.47 -4.41
CA GLU A 17 -25.14 16.93 -3.70
C GLU A 17 -24.79 16.44 -2.28
N ALA A 18 -23.72 15.65 -2.16
CA ALA A 18 -23.24 15.17 -0.87
C ALA A 18 -22.74 16.32 0.01
N LEU A 19 -21.99 17.26 -0.55
CA LEU A 19 -21.50 18.45 0.16
C LEU A 19 -22.65 19.33 0.67
N ASP A 20 -23.68 19.56 -0.16
CA ASP A 20 -24.80 20.42 0.18
C ASP A 20 -25.74 19.81 1.22
N SER A 21 -25.77 18.47 1.32
CA SER A 21 -26.50 17.76 2.37
C SER A 21 -25.93 17.95 3.78
N LEU A 22 -24.65 18.35 3.90
CA LEU A 22 -24.01 18.57 5.19
C LEU A 22 -24.59 19.81 5.89
N THR A 23 -24.68 19.76 7.21
CA THR A 23 -25.23 20.84 8.05
C THR A 23 -24.15 21.48 8.92
N LEU A 24 -24.35 22.76 9.24
CA LEU A 24 -23.41 23.59 10.01
C LEU A 24 -22.97 22.87 11.30
N GLY A 25 -21.65 22.79 11.52
CA GLY A 25 -21.06 22.24 12.75
C GLY A 25 -21.08 20.71 12.86
N THR A 26 -21.48 19.98 11.81
CA THR A 26 -21.46 18.51 11.83
C THR A 26 -20.11 17.89 11.47
N ALA A 27 -19.31 18.57 10.66
CA ALA A 27 -17.96 18.16 10.28
C ALA A 27 -16.91 19.15 10.83
N ALA A 28 -15.77 18.62 11.27
CA ALA A 28 -14.60 19.43 11.61
C ALA A 28 -13.78 19.77 10.35
N ALA A 29 -13.72 18.84 9.39
CA ALA A 29 -13.11 19.04 8.09
C ALA A 29 -13.86 18.26 7.01
N VAL A 30 -13.83 18.79 5.78
CA VAL A 30 -14.37 18.14 4.59
C VAL A 30 -13.23 17.95 3.59
N VAL A 31 -13.04 16.70 3.15
CA VAL A 31 -12.06 16.34 2.13
C VAL A 31 -12.75 16.33 0.77
N LEU A 32 -12.40 17.28 -0.09
CA LEU A 32 -12.99 17.52 -1.40
C LEU A 32 -12.24 16.79 -2.51
N GLY A 33 -12.98 16.12 -3.38
CA GLY A 33 -12.49 15.59 -4.66
C GLY A 33 -12.84 14.12 -4.88
N GLN A 34 -12.48 13.61 -6.06
CA GLN A 34 -12.60 12.21 -6.44
C GLN A 34 -11.24 11.73 -6.97
N PRO A 35 -10.27 11.40 -6.09
CA PRO A 35 -8.88 11.17 -6.47
C PRO A 35 -8.68 9.95 -7.41
N TYR A 36 -9.71 9.12 -7.59
CA TYR A 36 -9.69 7.95 -8.48
C TYR A 36 -10.30 8.21 -9.86
N CYS A 37 -10.89 9.39 -10.11
CA CYS A 37 -11.51 9.74 -11.39
C CYS A 37 -11.23 11.20 -11.75
N PRO A 38 -10.20 11.48 -12.57
CA PRO A 38 -9.79 12.85 -12.93
C PRO A 38 -10.90 13.75 -13.49
N ALA A 39 -11.93 13.18 -14.11
CA ALA A 39 -13.06 13.95 -14.63
C ALA A 39 -14.05 14.38 -13.55
N ALA A 40 -14.44 13.46 -12.65
CA ALA A 40 -15.29 13.78 -11.51
C ALA A 40 -14.55 14.69 -10.51
N ASP A 41 -13.22 14.52 -10.42
CA ASP A 41 -12.37 15.22 -9.49
C ASP A 41 -12.37 16.74 -9.67
N ARG A 42 -12.47 17.23 -10.92
CA ARG A 42 -12.43 18.68 -11.20
C ARG A 42 -13.67 19.42 -10.73
N ALA A 43 -14.83 18.75 -10.61
CA ALA A 43 -16.10 19.39 -10.31
C ALA A 43 -16.15 20.01 -8.89
N LEU A 44 -15.42 19.43 -7.92
CA LEU A 44 -15.48 19.82 -6.50
C LEU A 44 -14.27 20.63 -6.00
N ARG A 45 -13.33 20.99 -6.88
CA ARG A 45 -12.05 21.63 -6.48
C ARG A 45 -12.06 23.15 -6.58
N GLY A 46 -13.20 23.75 -6.89
CA GLY A 46 -13.33 25.18 -7.14
C GLY A 46 -13.66 26.03 -5.90
N PRO A 47 -13.55 27.37 -6.00
CA PRO A 47 -13.86 28.31 -4.92
C PRO A 47 -15.25 28.14 -4.30
N ARG A 48 -16.25 27.74 -5.11
CA ARG A 48 -17.62 27.52 -4.63
C ARG A 48 -17.69 26.41 -3.57
N ALA A 49 -17.03 25.28 -3.81
CA ALA A 49 -17.01 24.16 -2.88
C ALA A 49 -16.27 24.52 -1.59
N VAL A 50 -15.11 25.19 -1.71
CA VAL A 50 -14.34 25.70 -0.54
C VAL A 50 -15.18 26.65 0.30
N ALA A 51 -15.82 27.65 -0.32
CA ALA A 51 -16.69 28.59 0.38
C ALA A 51 -17.88 27.91 1.06
N ARG A 52 -18.45 26.87 0.43
CA ARG A 52 -19.52 26.06 1.03
C ARG A 52 -19.04 25.32 2.27
N VAL A 53 -17.84 24.72 2.24
CA VAL A 53 -17.24 24.05 3.41
C VAL A 53 -16.99 25.04 4.55
N HIS A 54 -16.46 26.23 4.26
CA HIS A 54 -16.27 27.27 5.28
C HIS A 54 -17.59 27.76 5.87
N ALA A 55 -18.65 27.86 5.06
CA ALA A 55 -19.99 28.18 5.53
C ALA A 55 -20.59 27.10 6.46
N LEU A 56 -20.07 25.87 6.42
CA LEU A 56 -20.40 24.80 7.37
C LEU A 56 -19.57 24.86 8.67
N GLY A 57 -18.64 25.83 8.79
CA GLY A 57 -17.73 25.95 9.92
C GLY A 57 -16.64 24.87 9.94
N ALA A 58 -16.36 24.24 8.80
CA ALA A 58 -15.38 23.16 8.66
C ALA A 58 -14.16 23.61 7.85
N LYS A 59 -13.03 22.91 8.02
CA LYS A 59 -11.84 23.08 7.17
C LYS A 59 -12.02 22.40 5.81
N ALA A 60 -11.61 23.05 4.73
CA ALA A 60 -11.62 22.50 3.38
C ALA A 60 -10.26 21.89 3.04
N LEU A 61 -10.21 20.57 2.84
CA LEU A 61 -9.02 19.83 2.49
C LEU A 61 -9.16 19.24 1.08
N LEU A 62 -8.07 19.21 0.31
CA LEU A 62 -8.07 18.66 -1.05
C LEU A 62 -7.55 17.22 -1.06
N ALA A 63 -8.31 16.27 -1.59
CA ALA A 63 -7.82 14.91 -1.82
C ALA A 63 -6.71 14.88 -2.89
N THR A 64 -5.75 13.97 -2.76
CA THR A 64 -4.75 13.70 -3.82
C THR A 64 -4.76 12.23 -4.21
N PRO A 65 -4.35 11.89 -5.45
CA PRO A 65 -4.24 10.50 -5.88
C PRO A 65 -3.34 9.66 -4.97
N PRO A 66 -3.64 8.36 -4.77
CA PRO A 66 -2.85 7.48 -3.90
C PRO A 66 -1.49 7.08 -4.47
N VAL A 67 -1.31 7.23 -5.78
CA VAL A 67 -0.04 7.10 -6.50
C VAL A 67 -0.02 8.15 -7.59
N VAL A 68 1.10 8.86 -7.72
CA VAL A 68 1.29 9.88 -8.76
C VAL A 68 2.42 9.46 -9.70
N LEU A 69 2.10 9.24 -10.97
CA LEU A 69 3.09 8.92 -11.99
C LEU A 69 3.87 10.17 -12.44
N PRO A 70 5.05 10.03 -13.08
CA PRO A 70 5.87 11.18 -13.45
C PRO A 70 5.14 12.19 -14.35
N GLY A 71 4.33 11.71 -15.30
CA GLY A 71 3.52 12.57 -16.17
C GLY A 71 2.31 13.23 -15.50
N GLU A 72 1.92 12.79 -14.29
CA GLU A 72 0.79 13.32 -13.54
C GLU A 72 1.21 14.36 -12.50
N LEU A 73 2.49 14.36 -12.10
CA LEU A 73 3.00 15.10 -10.94
C LEU A 73 2.71 16.60 -11.00
N GLU A 74 3.13 17.29 -12.06
CA GLU A 74 2.92 18.75 -12.14
C GLU A 74 1.43 19.11 -12.25
N GLY A 75 0.62 18.29 -12.94
CA GLY A 75 -0.83 18.49 -12.98
C GLY A 75 -1.51 18.36 -11.62
N VAL A 76 -1.04 17.42 -10.77
CA VAL A 76 -1.51 17.30 -9.39
C VAL A 76 -1.07 18.51 -8.56
N LEU A 77 0.18 18.97 -8.69
CA LEU A 77 0.70 20.13 -7.96
C LEU A 77 0.02 21.45 -8.38
N ASP A 78 -0.37 21.60 -9.64
CA ASP A 78 -1.16 22.73 -10.13
C ASP A 78 -2.59 22.69 -9.56
N SER A 79 -3.21 21.51 -9.49
CA SER A 79 -4.51 21.32 -8.83
C SER A 79 -4.44 21.71 -7.34
N VAL A 80 -3.38 21.31 -6.64
CA VAL A 80 -3.10 21.72 -5.26
C VAL A 80 -2.97 23.24 -5.16
N ARG A 81 -2.16 23.87 -6.02
CA ARG A 81 -1.96 25.32 -6.05
C ARG A 81 -3.28 26.06 -6.25
N ALA A 82 -4.13 25.60 -7.18
CA ALA A 82 -5.41 26.20 -7.48
C ALA A 82 -6.40 26.09 -6.31
N ALA A 83 -6.48 24.94 -5.64
CA ALA A 83 -7.35 24.76 -4.49
C ALA A 83 -6.93 25.64 -3.30
N LEU A 84 -5.64 25.66 -2.97
CA LEU A 84 -5.11 26.54 -1.91
C LEU A 84 -5.30 28.03 -2.25
N GLY A 85 -5.09 28.41 -3.52
CA GLY A 85 -5.37 29.77 -4.00
C GLY A 85 -6.85 30.15 -3.95
N SER A 86 -7.74 29.16 -3.93
CA SER A 86 -9.20 29.32 -3.75
C SER A 86 -9.62 29.36 -2.28
N GLY A 87 -8.67 29.30 -1.34
CA GLY A 87 -8.90 29.37 0.10
C GLY A 87 -8.95 28.03 0.82
N ALA A 88 -8.64 26.90 0.17
CA ALA A 88 -8.56 25.62 0.88
C ALA A 88 -7.51 25.67 2.01
N ASP A 89 -7.82 25.05 3.15
CA ASP A 89 -6.99 25.05 4.35
C ASP A 89 -5.81 24.08 4.24
N GLY A 90 -5.97 23.01 3.45
CA GLY A 90 -4.99 21.94 3.41
C GLY A 90 -5.24 20.84 2.37
N ILE A 91 -4.49 19.76 2.51
CA ILE A 91 -4.40 18.67 1.54
C ILE A 91 -4.41 17.33 2.27
N GLU A 92 -5.19 16.38 1.76
CA GLU A 92 -5.03 14.96 2.09
C GLU A 92 -3.99 14.33 1.16
N LEU A 93 -2.89 13.85 1.74
CA LEU A 93 -1.79 13.20 1.04
C LEU A 93 -1.89 11.68 1.15
N SER A 94 -1.84 11.01 0.00
CA SER A 94 -1.84 9.54 -0.08
C SER A 94 -0.61 8.97 -0.80
N ASP A 95 0.29 9.83 -1.30
CA ASP A 95 1.53 9.50 -2.02
C ASP A 95 2.74 10.11 -1.29
N LEU A 96 3.78 9.31 -1.04
CA LEU A 96 4.99 9.75 -0.32
C LEU A 96 5.81 10.77 -1.14
N GLY A 97 5.76 10.70 -2.47
CA GLY A 97 6.46 11.64 -3.33
C GLY A 97 5.87 13.04 -3.28
N LEU A 98 4.54 13.16 -3.14
CA LEU A 98 3.88 14.44 -2.96
C LEU A 98 4.23 15.14 -1.65
N LEU A 99 4.49 14.38 -0.57
CA LEU A 99 4.74 14.96 0.76
C LEU A 99 5.89 15.98 0.74
N GLY A 100 7.05 15.59 0.19
CA GLY A 100 8.20 16.49 0.10
C GLY A 100 7.94 17.73 -0.77
N GLU A 101 7.32 17.54 -1.93
CA GLU A 101 7.00 18.64 -2.85
C GLU A 101 5.99 19.62 -2.25
N VAL A 102 4.95 19.12 -1.58
CA VAL A 102 3.91 19.94 -0.97
C VAL A 102 4.47 20.71 0.22
N ARG A 103 5.29 20.09 1.06
CA ARG A 103 5.95 20.79 2.17
C ARG A 103 6.87 21.90 1.68
N ALA A 104 7.59 21.69 0.58
CA ALA A 104 8.48 22.69 0.00
C ALA A 104 7.72 23.84 -0.69
N ARG A 105 6.70 23.53 -1.49
CA ARG A 105 5.99 24.51 -2.33
C ARG A 105 4.83 25.21 -1.59
N PHE A 106 4.23 24.56 -0.59
CA PHE A 106 3.04 25.03 0.14
C PHE A 106 3.22 24.87 1.66
N PRO A 107 4.20 25.53 2.29
CA PRO A 107 4.56 25.30 3.68
C PRO A 107 3.46 25.64 4.69
N SER A 108 2.51 26.50 4.33
CA SER A 108 1.36 26.87 5.16
C SER A 108 0.18 25.90 5.08
N ALA A 109 0.17 24.98 4.11
CA ALA A 109 -0.93 24.05 3.94
C ALA A 109 -0.97 23.07 5.11
N GLU A 110 -2.16 22.88 5.69
CA GLU A 110 -2.39 21.79 6.62
C GLU A 110 -2.35 20.46 5.89
N LEU A 111 -1.76 19.44 6.51
CA LEU A 111 -1.64 18.12 5.90
C LEU A 111 -2.43 17.08 6.68
N LEU A 112 -3.28 16.36 5.98
CA LEU A 112 -3.94 15.14 6.45
C LEU A 112 -3.26 13.94 5.80
N ALA A 113 -2.83 12.96 6.59
CA ALA A 113 -2.30 11.71 6.05
C ALA A 113 -3.47 10.80 5.67
N GLY A 114 -3.61 10.52 4.37
CA GLY A 114 -4.69 9.72 3.79
C GLY A 114 -4.51 8.22 4.02
N PRO A 115 -5.59 7.43 3.82
CA PRO A 115 -5.63 6.00 4.18
C PRO A 115 -4.64 5.15 3.37
N PHE A 116 -4.19 5.61 2.20
CA PHE A 116 -3.24 4.89 1.34
C PHE A 116 -1.77 5.12 1.69
N LEU A 117 -1.45 5.91 2.72
CA LEU A 117 -0.07 5.97 3.25
C LEU A 117 0.33 4.71 4.04
N ASN A 118 -0.58 3.76 4.24
CA ASN A 118 -0.30 2.44 4.81
C ASN A 118 0.34 2.50 6.20
N VAL A 119 -0.25 3.26 7.12
CA VAL A 119 0.21 3.34 8.51
C VAL A 119 -0.38 2.20 9.33
N TYR A 120 0.45 1.20 9.67
CA TYR A 120 0.04 0.04 10.48
C TYR A 120 0.53 0.11 11.93
N ASN A 121 1.73 0.64 12.17
CA ASN A 121 2.43 0.52 13.45
C ASN A 121 2.94 1.87 13.99
N ARG A 122 3.43 1.83 15.23
CA ARG A 122 3.86 3.04 15.96
C ARG A 122 5.17 3.60 15.42
N ASP A 123 6.05 2.75 14.89
CA ASP A 123 7.32 3.19 14.32
C ASP A 123 7.09 4.05 13.08
N THR A 124 6.27 3.58 12.12
CA THR A 124 5.88 4.35 10.93
C THR A 124 5.15 5.64 11.31
N LEU A 125 4.22 5.57 12.25
CA LEU A 125 3.49 6.73 12.76
C LEU A 125 4.44 7.79 13.36
N ALA A 126 5.43 7.37 14.16
CA ALA A 126 6.42 8.26 14.73
C ALA A 126 7.29 8.93 13.64
N ARG A 127 7.52 8.28 12.50
CA ARG A 127 8.29 8.85 11.37
C ARG A 127 7.54 9.91 10.60
N LEU A 128 6.22 9.84 10.60
CA LEU A 128 5.37 10.88 10.05
C LEU A 128 5.16 12.05 11.04
N GLY A 129 5.51 11.88 12.33
CA GLY A 129 5.36 12.91 13.36
C GLY A 129 6.03 14.26 13.03
N PRO A 130 7.32 14.29 12.61
CA PRO A 130 8.00 15.52 12.20
C PRO A 130 7.32 16.28 11.07
N GLU A 131 6.53 15.58 10.24
CA GLU A 131 5.80 16.16 9.12
C GLU A 131 4.54 16.90 9.58
N ARG A 132 4.22 16.95 10.87
CA ARG A 132 3.13 17.77 11.47
C ARG A 132 1.78 17.62 10.76
N PHE A 133 1.38 16.37 10.51
CA PHE A 133 0.02 16.08 10.05
C PHE A 133 -1.01 16.48 11.11
N ILE A 134 -2.12 17.09 10.69
CA ILE A 134 -3.24 17.43 11.58
C ILE A 134 -3.97 16.17 12.07
N ALA A 135 -3.96 15.13 11.25
CA ALA A 135 -4.37 13.79 11.60
C ALA A 135 -3.76 12.74 10.65
N VAL A 136 -3.76 11.48 11.07
CA VAL A 136 -3.23 10.35 10.30
C VAL A 136 -4.27 9.26 10.20
N CYS A 137 -4.73 8.97 8.98
CA CYS A 137 -5.58 7.81 8.70
C CYS A 137 -4.74 6.52 8.84
N PRO A 138 -5.02 5.66 9.83
CA PRO A 138 -4.39 4.36 9.90
C PRO A 138 -4.93 3.45 8.77
N SER A 139 -4.21 2.38 8.47
CA SER A 139 -4.71 1.37 7.53
C SER A 139 -6.04 0.79 8.03
N ILE A 140 -7.00 0.61 7.12
CA ILE A 140 -8.30 0.01 7.43
C ILE A 140 -8.23 -1.50 7.69
N GLU A 141 -7.06 -2.10 7.46
CA GLU A 141 -6.78 -3.49 7.78
C GLU A 141 -6.39 -3.70 9.27
N LEU A 142 -6.31 -2.63 10.07
CA LEU A 142 -6.13 -2.73 11.52
C LEU A 142 -7.45 -3.06 12.24
N ASP A 143 -7.35 -3.89 13.26
CA ASP A 143 -8.43 -4.16 14.20
C ASP A 143 -8.47 -3.14 15.35
N LEU A 144 -9.43 -3.29 16.28
CA LEU A 144 -9.56 -2.41 17.44
C LEU A 144 -8.33 -2.42 18.34
N HIS A 145 -7.63 -3.55 18.45
CA HIS A 145 -6.40 -3.65 19.24
C HIS A 145 -5.27 -2.84 18.60
N GLY A 146 -5.08 -2.95 17.29
CA GLY A 146 -4.13 -2.16 16.53
C GLY A 146 -4.44 -0.66 16.63
N LEU A 147 -5.70 -0.27 16.49
CA LEU A 147 -6.12 1.12 16.67
C LEU A 147 -5.86 1.64 18.10
N ALA A 148 -6.13 0.83 19.13
CA ALA A 148 -5.82 1.17 20.51
C ALA A 148 -4.32 1.39 20.71
N ALA A 149 -3.47 0.52 20.16
CA ALA A 149 -2.02 0.63 20.25
C ALA A 149 -1.47 1.89 19.55
N LEU A 150 -2.03 2.27 18.40
CA LEU A 150 -1.69 3.53 17.75
C LEU A 150 -2.18 4.74 18.55
N CYS A 151 -3.40 4.69 19.10
CA CYS A 151 -3.95 5.76 19.93
C CYS A 151 -3.07 6.03 21.16
N ALA A 152 -2.56 4.97 21.81
CA ALA A 152 -1.66 5.06 22.97
C ALA A 152 -0.33 5.80 22.68
N SER A 153 0.06 5.98 21.42
CA SER A 153 1.24 6.77 21.04
C SER A 153 1.06 8.29 21.25
N GLY A 154 -0.18 8.75 21.41
CA GLY A 154 -0.52 10.18 21.48
C GLY A 154 -0.59 10.89 20.12
N ALA A 155 -0.37 10.18 19.02
CA ALA A 155 -0.49 10.75 17.68
C ALA A 155 -1.96 11.03 17.32
N PRO A 156 -2.22 11.99 16.40
CA PRO A 156 -3.57 12.35 16.01
C PRO A 156 -4.17 11.34 15.01
N ILE A 157 -4.54 10.14 15.47
CA ILE A 157 -5.12 9.10 14.62
C ILE A 157 -6.55 9.46 14.17
N LEU A 158 -6.88 9.15 12.92
CA LEU A 158 -8.18 9.39 12.27
C LEU A 158 -8.69 8.08 11.62
N PRO A 159 -9.24 7.12 12.37
CA PRO A 159 -9.77 5.89 11.80
C PRO A 159 -11.03 6.17 10.96
N THR A 160 -11.17 5.46 9.85
CA THR A 160 -12.41 5.43 9.08
C THR A 160 -13.47 4.64 9.84
N VAL A 161 -14.65 5.23 10.04
CA VAL A 161 -15.76 4.61 10.81
C VAL A 161 -17.01 4.36 9.99
N HIS A 162 -17.14 5.00 8.82
CA HIS A 162 -18.33 4.83 7.99
C HIS A 162 -18.01 5.03 6.51
N GLY A 163 -18.74 4.36 5.63
CA GLY A 163 -18.77 4.64 4.19
C GLY A 163 -18.31 3.50 3.30
N ARG A 164 -18.46 3.64 1.98
CA ARG A 164 -17.95 2.64 1.01
C ARG A 164 -16.46 2.86 0.82
N ILE A 165 -15.65 1.89 1.23
CA ILE A 165 -14.21 2.06 1.37
C ILE A 165 -13.54 1.81 0.03
N PRO A 166 -12.61 2.68 -0.43
CA PRO A 166 -11.74 2.37 -1.54
C PRO A 166 -10.81 1.20 -1.17
N LEU A 167 -11.00 0.06 -1.84
CA LEU A 167 -10.28 -1.19 -1.60
C LEU A 167 -8.99 -1.27 -2.40
N SER A 168 -8.97 -0.71 -3.60
CA SER A 168 -7.78 -0.71 -4.44
C SER A 168 -7.85 0.38 -5.50
N CYS A 169 -6.69 0.80 -6.02
CA CYS A 169 -6.60 1.76 -7.12
C CYS A 169 -5.55 1.31 -8.14
N GLY A 170 -5.82 1.45 -9.44
CA GLY A 170 -4.92 1.08 -10.53
C GLY A 170 -4.67 2.21 -11.54
N LYS A 171 -3.92 1.91 -12.60
CA LYS A 171 -3.62 2.87 -13.68
C LYS A 171 -4.80 3.09 -14.65
N PRO A 172 -5.40 2.04 -15.26
CA PRO A 172 -6.51 2.24 -16.19
C PRO A 172 -7.83 2.52 -15.46
N CYS A 173 -8.74 3.20 -16.15
CA CYS A 173 -10.14 3.26 -15.74
C CYS A 173 -10.75 1.85 -15.83
N LEU A 174 -11.35 1.38 -14.74
CA LEU A 174 -11.97 0.07 -14.63
C LEU A 174 -13.38 0.04 -15.25
N THR A 175 -14.03 1.19 -15.43
CA THR A 175 -15.41 1.27 -15.94
C THR A 175 -15.52 1.41 -17.47
N GLY A 176 -14.43 1.78 -18.15
CA GLY A 176 -14.27 1.57 -19.60
C GLY A 176 -15.22 2.32 -20.54
N GLY A 177 -15.79 3.46 -20.15
CA GLY A 177 -16.67 4.24 -21.05
C GLY A 177 -15.91 5.00 -22.16
N GLU A 178 -16.33 4.84 -23.42
CA GLU A 178 -15.85 5.59 -24.59
C GLU A 178 -16.10 7.10 -24.51
N ALA A 179 -16.91 7.55 -23.54
CA ALA A 179 -17.10 8.96 -23.21
C ALA A 179 -17.16 9.16 -21.68
N CYS A 180 -16.20 9.91 -21.16
CA CYS A 180 -16.04 10.19 -19.73
C CYS A 180 -17.24 10.94 -19.09
N GLY A 181 -18.18 11.47 -19.89
CA GLY A 181 -19.35 12.22 -19.43
C GLY A 181 -20.53 11.37 -18.94
N ALA A 182 -20.57 10.07 -19.24
CA ALA A 182 -21.74 9.23 -18.93
C ALA A 182 -21.81 8.75 -17.47
N CYS A 183 -20.67 8.61 -16.78
CA CYS A 183 -20.60 7.97 -15.47
C CYS A 183 -20.96 8.88 -14.29
N ALA A 184 -20.80 10.20 -14.45
CA ALA A 184 -20.95 11.21 -13.39
C ALA A 184 -20.26 10.84 -12.05
N GLY A 185 -19.20 10.01 -12.07
CA GLY A 185 -18.52 9.53 -10.86
C GLY A 185 -19.31 8.53 -10.01
N ARG A 186 -20.45 8.02 -10.48
CA ARG A 186 -21.22 6.97 -9.80
C ARG A 186 -20.59 5.59 -10.06
N PRO A 187 -20.78 4.60 -9.18
CA PRO A 187 -20.35 3.22 -9.44
C PRO A 187 -21.05 2.66 -10.67
N GLU A 188 -20.28 2.24 -11.67
CA GLU A 188 -20.85 1.73 -12.94
C GLU A 188 -20.71 0.21 -13.09
N MET A 189 -19.68 -0.38 -12.47
CA MET A 189 -19.39 -1.81 -12.61
C MET A 189 -19.41 -2.47 -11.23
N SER A 190 -20.33 -3.40 -11.02
CA SER A 190 -20.25 -4.38 -9.93
C SER A 190 -19.45 -5.59 -10.40
N ALA A 191 -18.48 -6.04 -9.61
CA ALA A 191 -17.79 -7.30 -9.81
C ALA A 191 -18.14 -8.27 -8.68
N LEU A 192 -18.58 -9.48 -9.07
CA LEU A 192 -19.06 -10.56 -8.21
C LEU A 192 -18.08 -11.72 -8.26
N TRP A 193 -17.50 -12.05 -7.11
CA TRP A 193 -16.79 -13.31 -6.85
C TRP A 193 -17.62 -14.19 -5.92
N ASP A 194 -17.24 -15.46 -5.82
CA ASP A 194 -17.87 -16.43 -4.91
C ASP A 194 -17.88 -15.94 -3.43
N ASP A 195 -16.94 -15.06 -3.07
CA ASP A 195 -16.70 -14.61 -1.70
C ASP A 195 -17.04 -13.12 -1.44
N GLY A 196 -17.64 -12.41 -2.41
CA GLY A 196 -18.06 -11.03 -2.21
C GLY A 196 -18.28 -10.19 -3.48
N GLU A 197 -18.85 -9.01 -3.28
CA GLU A 197 -19.12 -8.02 -4.32
C GLU A 197 -18.32 -6.73 -4.09
N VAL A 198 -17.87 -6.09 -5.17
CA VAL A 198 -17.27 -4.75 -5.15
C VAL A 198 -17.87 -3.88 -6.24
N GLY A 199 -17.87 -2.56 -6.05
CA GLY A 199 -18.15 -1.59 -7.10
C GLY A 199 -16.87 -0.97 -7.66
N ALA A 200 -16.86 -0.53 -8.91
CA ALA A 200 -15.75 0.21 -9.51
C ALA A 200 -16.15 1.63 -9.88
N VAL A 201 -15.29 2.60 -9.56
CA VAL A 201 -15.43 4.02 -9.92
C VAL A 201 -14.08 4.51 -10.44
N GLY A 202 -14.05 4.94 -11.70
CA GLY A 202 -12.82 5.38 -12.34
C GLY A 202 -11.75 4.30 -12.23
N ARG A 203 -10.64 4.62 -11.56
CA ARG A 203 -9.49 3.73 -11.37
C ARG A 203 -9.53 2.85 -10.13
N ALA A 204 -10.58 2.93 -9.30
CA ALA A 204 -10.63 2.28 -7.99
C ALA A 204 -11.78 1.28 -7.84
N LEU A 205 -11.53 0.24 -7.03
CA LEU A 205 -12.58 -0.62 -6.48
C LEU A 205 -12.99 -0.12 -5.11
N PHE A 206 -14.27 -0.29 -4.81
CA PHE A 206 -14.92 0.10 -3.56
C PHE A 206 -15.70 -1.07 -2.98
N SER A 207 -15.85 -1.09 -1.66
CA SER A 207 -16.73 -2.06 -1.01
C SER A 207 -18.18 -1.91 -1.50
N SER A 208 -18.84 -3.04 -1.78
CA SER A 208 -20.26 -3.05 -2.20
C SER A 208 -21.21 -2.75 -1.04
N LEU A 209 -20.76 -2.92 0.19
CA LEU A 209 -21.47 -2.51 1.39
C LEU A 209 -20.70 -1.40 2.11
N PRO A 210 -21.41 -0.45 2.74
CA PRO A 210 -20.76 0.54 3.58
C PRO A 210 -20.13 -0.15 4.78
N TYR A 211 -18.88 0.22 5.06
CA TYR A 211 -18.27 0.02 6.36
C TYR A 211 -19.02 0.84 7.41
N ASP A 212 -19.22 0.30 8.61
CA ASP A 212 -19.98 0.98 9.65
C ASP A 212 -19.55 0.53 11.05
N LEU A 213 -18.99 1.46 11.82
CA LEU A 213 -18.55 1.29 13.21
C LEU A 213 -19.43 2.07 14.20
N TYR A 214 -20.64 2.46 13.82
CA TYR A 214 -21.51 3.27 14.68
C TYR A 214 -21.69 2.68 16.08
N GLU A 215 -21.98 1.39 16.17
CA GLU A 215 -22.16 0.67 17.46
C GLU A 215 -20.85 0.55 18.26
N HIS A 216 -19.69 0.73 17.62
CA HIS A 216 -18.37 0.65 18.25
C HIS A 216 -17.83 2.03 18.66
N LEU A 217 -18.52 3.12 18.35
CA LEU A 217 -18.14 4.47 18.79
C LEU A 217 -17.90 4.58 20.31
N PRO A 218 -18.67 3.94 21.22
CA PRO A 218 -18.38 4.00 22.66
C PRO A 218 -17.02 3.40 22.99
N THR A 219 -16.70 2.22 22.45
CA THR A 219 -15.42 1.56 22.64
C THR A 219 -14.27 2.39 22.07
N LEU A 220 -14.41 2.92 20.85
CA LEU A 220 -13.40 3.80 20.24
C LEU A 220 -13.20 5.08 21.08
N TRP A 221 -14.27 5.62 21.64
CA TRP A 221 -14.22 6.80 22.51
C TRP A 221 -13.50 6.50 23.82
N GLU A 222 -13.76 5.35 24.45
CA GLU A 222 -13.06 4.90 25.66
C GLU A 222 -11.56 4.68 25.41
N LEU A 223 -11.17 4.26 24.21
CA LEU A 223 -9.76 4.17 23.79
C LEU A 223 -9.06 5.53 23.65
N GLY A 224 -9.79 6.64 23.76
CA GLY A 224 -9.24 8.00 23.63
C GLY A 224 -9.30 8.58 22.23
N LEU A 225 -9.93 7.90 21.26
CA LEU A 225 -10.12 8.45 19.92
C LEU A 225 -11.17 9.56 19.94
N ARG A 226 -10.84 10.69 19.30
CA ARG A 226 -11.69 11.88 19.23
C ARG A 226 -11.92 12.39 17.81
N ARG A 227 -11.24 11.77 16.84
CA ARG A 227 -11.34 12.10 15.41
C ARG A 227 -11.82 10.87 14.67
N PHE A 228 -12.72 11.03 13.73
CA PHE A 228 -13.22 9.90 12.93
C PHE A 228 -13.43 10.31 11.48
N ARG A 229 -13.04 9.46 10.54
CA ARG A 229 -13.26 9.67 9.11
C ARG A 229 -14.54 9.00 8.65
N MET A 230 -15.33 9.71 7.85
CA MET A 230 -16.45 9.16 7.08
C MET A 230 -16.15 9.26 5.59
N GLU A 231 -16.24 8.12 4.91
CA GLU A 231 -15.90 7.94 3.50
C GLU A 231 -17.15 8.11 2.62
N GLY A 232 -17.46 9.35 2.27
CA GLY A 232 -18.64 9.75 1.50
C GLY A 232 -18.38 9.94 0.00
N LEU A 233 -17.25 9.46 -0.53
CA LEU A 233 -16.92 9.60 -1.96
C LEU A 233 -17.94 8.97 -2.92
N LEU A 234 -18.76 8.02 -2.45
CA LEU A 234 -19.82 7.39 -3.24
C LEU A 234 -21.23 7.67 -2.69
N ALA A 235 -21.35 8.60 -1.75
CA ALA A 235 -22.63 8.96 -1.16
C ALA A 235 -23.32 10.09 -1.95
N GLY A 236 -24.65 10.10 -1.93
CA GLY A 236 -25.50 11.20 -2.40
C GLY A 236 -25.97 12.09 -1.25
N ALA A 237 -27.16 12.67 -1.38
CA ALA A 237 -27.76 13.54 -0.37
C ALA A 237 -27.99 12.85 1.00
N GLU A 238 -28.06 11.52 1.05
CA GLU A 238 -28.23 10.75 2.30
C GLU A 238 -27.03 10.87 3.26
N LEU A 239 -25.88 11.35 2.78
CA LEU A 239 -24.69 11.55 3.59
C LEU A 239 -24.95 12.50 4.76
N GLY A 240 -25.71 13.58 4.55
CA GLY A 240 -25.99 14.60 5.55
C GLY A 240 -26.67 14.04 6.81
N GLU A 241 -27.69 13.21 6.63
CA GLU A 241 -28.40 12.55 7.75
C GLU A 241 -27.46 11.62 8.52
N THR A 242 -26.63 10.86 7.81
CA THR A 242 -25.68 9.92 8.41
C THR A 242 -24.59 10.66 9.20
N VAL A 243 -24.02 11.73 8.65
CA VAL A 243 -23.03 12.58 9.33
C VAL A 243 -23.65 13.23 10.58
N ALA A 244 -24.88 13.73 10.49
CA ALA A 244 -25.58 14.29 11.64
C ALA A 244 -25.83 13.25 12.75
N LEU A 245 -26.17 12.01 12.38
CA LEU A 245 -26.32 10.90 13.32
C LEU A 245 -25.01 10.59 14.06
N PHE A 246 -23.90 10.45 13.33
CA PHE A 246 -22.57 10.23 13.93
C PHE A 246 -22.16 11.40 14.82
N LYS A 247 -22.39 12.65 14.40
CA LYS A 247 -22.08 13.83 15.22
C LYS A 247 -22.88 13.82 16.53
N SER A 248 -24.18 13.54 16.45
CA SER A 248 -25.05 13.42 17.63
C SER A 248 -24.58 12.31 18.59
N ALA A 249 -24.12 11.19 18.06
CA ALA A 249 -23.52 10.12 18.85
C ALA A 249 -22.26 10.59 19.59
N LEU A 250 -21.33 11.26 18.90
CA LEU A 250 -20.12 11.80 19.51
C LEU A 250 -20.41 12.84 20.59
N ASP A 251 -21.37 13.74 20.36
CA ASP A 251 -21.77 14.75 21.35
C ASP A 251 -22.40 14.12 22.60
N ARG A 252 -23.13 13.02 22.42
CA ARG A 252 -23.69 12.26 23.55
C ARG A 252 -22.60 11.54 24.33
N LEU A 253 -21.64 10.91 23.66
CA LEU A 253 -20.49 10.28 24.32
C LEU A 253 -19.64 11.30 25.09
N ALA A 254 -19.39 12.48 24.51
CA ALA A 254 -18.74 13.59 25.19
C ALA A 254 -19.51 14.07 26.44
N ALA A 255 -20.85 13.96 26.43
CA ALA A 255 -21.71 14.26 27.56
C ALA A 255 -21.94 13.06 28.52
N GLY A 256 -21.22 11.94 28.35
CA GLY A 256 -21.37 10.74 29.17
C GLY A 256 -22.68 9.97 28.96
N ARG A 257 -23.32 10.12 27.79
CA ARG A 257 -24.58 9.45 27.41
C ARG A 257 -24.33 8.38 26.35
N GLY A 258 -25.16 7.33 26.35
CA GLY A 258 -25.14 6.29 25.33
C GLY A 258 -25.62 6.75 23.95
N LEU A 259 -25.40 5.91 22.93
CA LEU A 259 -25.71 6.22 21.53
C LEU A 259 -27.20 6.53 21.31
N PRO A 260 -27.53 7.39 20.32
CA PRO A 260 -28.88 7.49 19.78
C PRO A 260 -29.37 6.13 19.25
N ALA A 261 -30.66 5.83 19.48
CA ALA A 261 -31.30 4.68 18.87
C ALA A 261 -31.30 4.82 17.35
N ARG A 262 -30.72 3.84 16.66
CA ARG A 262 -30.72 3.76 15.20
C ARG A 262 -31.83 2.81 14.76
N GLN A 263 -32.72 3.23 13.86
CA GLN A 263 -33.62 2.28 13.21
C GLN A 263 -32.74 1.30 12.45
N SER A 264 -32.81 0.01 12.81
CA SER A 264 -31.98 -1.03 12.19
C SER A 264 -32.27 -1.07 10.68
N SER A 265 -31.41 -0.46 9.86
CA SER A 265 -31.44 -0.71 8.43
C SER A 265 -31.03 -2.16 8.22
N ARG A 266 -32.00 -3.00 7.87
CA ARG A 266 -31.80 -4.42 7.60
C ARG A 266 -30.67 -4.62 6.60
N ARG A 267 -29.74 -5.54 6.95
CA ARG A 267 -28.60 -6.06 6.18
C ARG A 267 -27.43 -5.08 6.02
N GLY A 268 -26.42 -5.17 6.90
CA GLY A 268 -25.17 -4.46 6.67
C GLY A 268 -23.99 -4.82 7.57
N SER A 269 -24.21 -5.23 8.82
CA SER A 269 -23.12 -5.19 9.84
C SER A 269 -22.84 -6.48 10.63
N ASP A 270 -23.67 -7.53 10.56
CA ASP A 270 -23.46 -8.68 11.44
C ASP A 270 -22.19 -9.50 11.12
N GLY A 271 -21.63 -9.36 9.92
CA GLY A 271 -20.46 -10.13 9.48
C GLY A 271 -19.09 -9.49 9.74
N PHE A 272 -19.00 -8.17 10.01
CA PHE A 272 -17.70 -7.52 10.15
C PHE A 272 -17.12 -7.60 11.58
N LEU A 273 -17.98 -7.66 12.60
CA LEU A 273 -17.57 -7.49 14.01
C LEU A 273 -18.02 -8.61 14.95
N ALA A 274 -18.87 -9.55 14.52
CA ALA A 274 -19.18 -10.73 15.33
C ALA A 274 -17.95 -11.62 15.62
N GLY A 275 -16.85 -11.39 14.90
CA GLY A 275 -15.55 -11.99 15.15
C GLY A 275 -14.65 -11.29 16.16
N LEU A 276 -14.95 -10.04 16.50
CA LEU A 276 -14.09 -9.15 17.30
C LEU A 276 -14.56 -9.04 18.76
N ALA A 277 -15.72 -9.60 19.11
CA ALA A 277 -16.21 -9.74 20.49
C ALA A 277 -15.85 -11.09 21.13
N GLY A 278 -14.79 -11.74 20.64
CA GLY A 278 -14.41 -13.11 20.95
C GLY A 278 -13.46 -13.30 22.13
N THR A 279 -13.60 -12.55 23.23
CA THR A 279 -13.38 -13.13 24.57
C THR A 279 -14.38 -12.48 25.51
N GLY A 280 -15.22 -13.29 26.17
CA GLY A 280 -16.13 -12.83 27.23
C GLY A 280 -15.39 -12.42 28.50
N ARG A 281 -14.34 -11.60 28.38
CA ARG A 281 -13.67 -10.97 29.53
C ARG A 281 -13.95 -9.48 29.50
N ALA A 282 -14.53 -9.01 30.59
CA ALA A 282 -14.68 -7.59 30.85
C ALA A 282 -13.29 -6.89 30.78
N PRO A 283 -13.22 -5.61 30.37
CA PRO A 283 -11.99 -4.82 30.31
C PRO A 283 -11.16 -4.82 31.61
N SER A 284 -11.79 -5.14 32.75
CA SER A 284 -11.18 -5.23 34.07
C SER A 284 -10.26 -6.44 34.30
N GLN A 285 -10.12 -7.37 33.34
CA GLN A 285 -9.32 -8.59 33.48
C GLN A 285 -8.11 -8.69 32.53
N LEU A 286 -7.71 -7.58 31.89
CA LEU A 286 -6.52 -7.52 31.05
C LEU A 286 -5.29 -7.07 31.86
N PRO A 287 -4.09 -7.66 31.64
CA PRO A 287 -2.88 -7.21 32.31
C PRO A 287 -2.56 -5.77 31.90
N ALA A 288 -2.19 -4.94 32.87
CA ALA A 288 -1.84 -3.54 32.63
C ALA A 288 -0.64 -3.45 31.68
N VAL A 289 -0.84 -2.89 30.48
CA VAL A 289 0.25 -2.51 29.58
C VAL A 289 0.84 -1.21 30.13
N GLN A 290 2.06 -1.28 30.69
CA GLN A 290 2.74 -0.08 31.17
C GLN A 290 3.16 0.80 29.99
N PRO A 291 2.86 2.12 30.01
CA PRO A 291 3.38 3.04 29.02
C PRO A 291 4.91 3.15 29.16
N PRO A 292 5.66 3.23 28.05
CA PRO A 292 7.10 3.46 28.12
C PRO A 292 7.39 4.85 28.74
N PRO A 293 8.50 5.00 29.48
CA PRO A 293 8.83 6.26 30.13
C PRO A 293 9.07 7.37 29.09
N PRO A 294 8.63 8.61 29.35
CA PRO A 294 8.84 9.74 28.46
C PRO A 294 10.35 10.04 28.36
N ARG A 295 10.94 9.86 27.18
CA ARG A 295 12.32 10.28 26.93
C ARG A 295 12.35 11.79 26.71
N SER A 296 12.72 12.53 27.76
CA SER A 296 13.06 13.95 27.69
C SER A 296 14.56 14.09 27.40
N GLY A 297 14.87 14.49 26.17
CA GLY A 297 16.22 14.90 25.78
C GLY A 297 16.12 15.79 24.55
N PRO A 298 16.81 16.94 24.50
CA PRO A 298 16.78 17.79 23.33
C PRO A 298 17.38 17.04 22.13
N LEU A 299 16.56 16.77 21.13
CA LEU A 299 17.00 16.28 19.82
C LEU A 299 17.84 17.39 19.19
N SER A 300 19.15 17.16 19.08
CA SER A 300 20.05 18.07 18.37
C SER A 300 19.64 18.14 16.91
N THR A 301 19.29 19.34 16.45
CA THR A 301 19.15 19.68 15.03
C THR A 301 20.52 19.67 14.38
N GLY A 302 21.01 18.48 14.03
CA GLY A 302 22.21 18.33 13.21
C GLY A 302 21.86 18.63 11.76
N SER A 303 22.15 19.84 11.30
CA SER A 303 22.31 20.15 9.88
C SER A 303 23.57 19.44 9.37
N GLY A 304 23.43 18.17 8.96
CA GLY A 304 24.50 17.38 8.35
C GLY A 304 24.12 17.03 6.91
N GLY A 305 24.96 17.45 5.96
CA GLY A 305 24.72 17.27 4.52
C GLY A 305 24.39 15.83 4.13
N GLY A 306 23.40 15.68 3.26
CA GLY A 306 22.96 14.39 2.74
C GLY A 306 24.11 13.63 2.09
N SER A 307 24.37 12.41 2.58
CA SER A 307 25.29 11.50 1.90
C SER A 307 24.66 11.09 0.56
N PRO A 308 25.35 11.25 -0.57
CA PRO A 308 24.91 10.66 -1.83
C PRO A 308 24.82 9.13 -1.64
N GLY A 309 23.70 8.52 -2.03
CA GLY A 309 23.41 7.11 -1.79
C GLY A 309 24.55 6.18 -2.23
N ARG A 310 24.95 5.24 -1.37
CA ARG A 310 25.97 4.22 -1.67
C ARG A 310 25.43 3.24 -2.71
N VAL A 311 26.12 3.04 -3.84
CA VAL A 311 26.05 1.82 -4.69
C VAL A 311 27.44 1.66 -5.36
N PRO A 312 28.08 0.47 -5.41
CA PRO A 312 27.43 -0.81 -5.72
C PRO A 312 27.66 -2.00 -4.77
N LEU A 313 26.57 -2.76 -4.61
CA LEU A 313 26.62 -4.22 -4.40
C LEU A 313 27.37 -4.88 -5.57
N PRO A 314 28.01 -6.04 -5.37
CA PRO A 314 28.81 -6.67 -6.40
C PRO A 314 28.02 -6.90 -7.71
N THR A 315 28.62 -6.55 -8.84
CA THR A 315 28.14 -6.95 -10.17
C THR A 315 29.25 -7.74 -10.87
N ARG A 316 28.88 -8.75 -11.68
CA ARG A 316 29.84 -9.49 -12.52
C ARG A 316 30.52 -8.57 -13.55
N HIS A 317 29.87 -7.47 -13.92
CA HIS A 317 30.37 -6.49 -14.89
C HIS A 317 30.27 -5.05 -14.35
N PRO A 318 31.40 -4.40 -14.06
CA PRO A 318 31.42 -2.99 -13.67
C PRO A 318 30.77 -2.12 -14.75
N GLY A 319 29.91 -1.18 -14.32
CA GLY A 319 29.20 -0.28 -15.24
C GLY A 319 27.93 -0.85 -15.88
N ARG A 320 27.51 -2.08 -15.52
CA ARG A 320 26.23 -2.66 -15.91
C ARG A 320 25.31 -2.84 -14.69
N PRO A 321 23.97 -2.82 -14.89
CA PRO A 321 23.02 -3.18 -13.83
C PRO A 321 23.27 -4.59 -13.30
N ALA A 322 23.03 -4.81 -12.01
CA ALA A 322 22.99 -6.15 -11.43
C ALA A 322 21.72 -6.88 -11.88
N LEU A 323 21.83 -8.14 -12.27
CA LEU A 323 20.68 -9.01 -12.51
C LEU A 323 20.27 -9.71 -11.20
N LEU A 324 19.10 -9.33 -10.68
CA LEU A 324 18.54 -9.87 -9.44
C LEU A 324 17.40 -10.84 -9.74
N ALA A 325 17.62 -12.12 -9.47
CA ALA A 325 16.67 -13.19 -9.77
C ALA A 325 15.84 -13.63 -8.54
N PRO A 326 14.62 -14.14 -8.73
CA PRO A 326 13.79 -14.63 -7.64
C PRO A 326 14.24 -16.02 -7.17
N ALA A 327 14.24 -16.24 -5.86
CA ALA A 327 14.45 -17.56 -5.29
C ALA A 327 13.45 -17.86 -4.16
N GLY A 328 12.45 -18.70 -4.44
CA GLY A 328 11.54 -19.26 -3.43
C GLY A 328 12.04 -20.56 -2.79
N SER A 329 13.17 -21.10 -3.28
CA SER A 329 13.81 -22.31 -2.79
C SER A 329 15.31 -22.26 -3.04
N LEU A 330 16.08 -23.15 -2.38
CA LEU A 330 17.51 -23.30 -2.64
C LEU A 330 17.83 -23.76 -4.06
N ALA A 331 16.98 -24.61 -4.64
CA ALA A 331 17.11 -25.06 -6.03
C ALA A 331 16.90 -23.90 -7.00
N SER A 332 15.94 -23.00 -6.73
CA SER A 332 15.74 -21.80 -7.52
C SER A 332 16.94 -20.85 -7.44
N ALA A 333 17.54 -20.69 -6.25
CA ALA A 333 18.75 -19.87 -6.10
C ALA A 333 19.93 -20.42 -6.91
N GLU A 334 20.14 -21.75 -6.85
CA GLU A 334 21.19 -22.43 -7.62
C GLU A 334 20.97 -22.30 -9.14
N ALA A 335 19.73 -22.46 -9.60
CA ALA A 335 19.36 -22.24 -10.99
C ALA A 335 19.62 -20.80 -11.44
N ALA A 336 19.32 -19.80 -10.60
CA ALA A 336 19.61 -18.40 -10.91
C ALA A 336 21.11 -18.15 -11.09
N PHE A 337 21.93 -18.58 -10.13
CA PHE A 337 23.38 -18.36 -10.19
C PHE A 337 24.04 -19.10 -11.36
N SER A 338 23.61 -20.34 -11.63
CA SER A 338 24.10 -21.14 -12.77
C SER A 338 23.80 -20.49 -14.12
N ASN A 339 22.79 -19.60 -14.19
CA ASN A 339 22.39 -18.88 -15.39
C ASN A 339 22.80 -17.40 -15.37
N GLY A 340 23.73 -17.01 -14.49
CA GLY A 340 24.40 -15.73 -14.53
C GLY A 340 23.70 -14.60 -13.76
N ALA A 341 22.85 -14.92 -12.79
CA ALA A 341 22.42 -13.92 -11.81
C ALA A 341 23.63 -13.32 -11.06
N ASP A 342 23.56 -12.02 -10.78
CA ASP A 342 24.50 -11.32 -9.90
C ASP A 342 24.06 -11.46 -8.44
N GLY A 343 22.75 -11.50 -8.19
CA GLY A 343 22.18 -11.77 -6.89
C GLY A 343 20.83 -12.46 -6.97
N VAL A 344 20.39 -12.99 -5.83
CA VAL A 344 19.04 -13.54 -5.65
C VAL A 344 18.32 -12.82 -4.52
N TYR A 345 17.00 -12.67 -4.63
CA TYR A 345 16.17 -12.23 -3.52
C TYR A 345 15.30 -13.37 -2.99
N VAL A 346 15.27 -13.52 -1.68
CA VAL A 346 14.60 -14.60 -0.94
C VAL A 346 13.68 -14.03 0.12
N GLY A 347 12.59 -14.72 0.44
CA GLY A 347 11.71 -14.29 1.53
C GLY A 347 12.23 -14.81 2.86
N LEU A 348 12.34 -13.96 3.86
CA LEU A 348 12.56 -14.44 5.23
C LEU A 348 11.25 -14.95 5.81
N LYS A 349 11.28 -16.12 6.42
CA LYS A 349 10.10 -16.81 6.94
C LYS A 349 9.28 -15.93 7.88
N GLY A 350 7.99 -15.79 7.59
CA GLY A 350 7.02 -14.99 8.34
C GLY A 350 7.07 -13.49 8.08
N TRP A 351 7.99 -13.01 7.25
CA TRP A 351 8.26 -11.58 7.05
C TRP A 351 8.23 -11.14 5.60
N SER A 352 7.84 -12.02 4.68
CA SER A 352 7.88 -11.74 3.25
C SER A 352 6.49 -11.78 2.60
N LEU A 353 6.37 -11.04 1.50
CA LEU A 353 5.28 -11.28 0.56
C LEU A 353 5.37 -12.69 -0.03
N ARG A 354 4.21 -13.36 -0.20
CA ARG A 354 3.97 -14.74 -0.68
C ARG A 354 3.80 -15.77 0.44
N PRO A 355 3.12 -16.91 0.16
CA PRO A 355 2.94 -17.96 1.18
C PRO A 355 4.29 -18.47 1.71
N GLY A 356 4.29 -18.89 2.98
CA GLY A 356 5.48 -19.35 3.68
C GLY A 356 6.21 -20.55 3.06
N VAL A 357 5.57 -21.26 2.12
CA VAL A 357 6.22 -22.32 1.33
C VAL A 357 7.32 -21.80 0.41
N PHE A 358 7.32 -20.49 0.11
CA PHE A 358 8.31 -19.80 -0.73
C PHE A 358 9.23 -18.89 0.08
N GLU A 359 9.32 -19.13 1.38
CA GLU A 359 10.19 -18.43 2.31
C GLU A 359 11.28 -19.37 2.82
N LEU A 360 12.43 -18.80 3.17
CA LEU A 360 13.56 -19.50 3.75
C LEU A 360 13.61 -19.20 5.25
N ASP A 361 13.81 -20.25 6.04
CA ASP A 361 14.27 -20.10 7.41
C ASP A 361 15.77 -19.73 7.44
N GLU A 362 16.30 -19.48 8.63
CA GLU A 362 17.70 -19.06 8.79
C GLU A 362 18.71 -20.07 8.23
N ASP A 363 18.45 -21.37 8.38
CA ASP A 363 19.35 -22.41 7.87
C ASP A 363 19.37 -22.44 6.35
N ALA A 364 18.18 -22.38 5.73
CA ALA A 364 18.08 -22.23 4.29
C ALA A 364 18.67 -20.90 3.80
N LEU A 365 18.52 -19.80 4.54
CA LEU A 365 19.12 -18.51 4.18
C LEU A 365 20.66 -18.58 4.20
N ARG A 366 21.28 -19.16 5.24
CA ARG A 366 22.74 -19.35 5.29
C ARG A 366 23.24 -20.17 4.11
N ARG A 367 22.58 -21.30 3.81
CA ARG A 367 22.94 -22.12 2.64
C ARG A 367 22.77 -21.37 1.31
N ALA A 368 21.78 -20.48 1.21
CA ALA A 368 21.59 -19.64 0.03
C ALA A 368 22.74 -18.63 -0.11
N VAL A 369 23.21 -18.06 1.01
CA VAL A 369 24.38 -17.17 1.06
C VAL A 369 25.66 -17.93 0.68
N ASP A 370 25.92 -19.11 1.25
CA ASP A 370 27.08 -19.93 0.90
C ASP A 370 27.14 -20.24 -0.61
N ARG A 371 25.97 -20.56 -1.20
CA ARG A 371 25.83 -20.79 -2.65
C ARG A 371 26.09 -19.51 -3.46
N ALA A 372 25.62 -18.37 -2.97
CA ALA A 372 25.84 -17.08 -3.61
C ALA A 372 27.33 -16.73 -3.60
N ASP A 373 27.99 -16.84 -2.45
CA ASP A 373 29.41 -16.57 -2.30
C ASP A 373 30.27 -17.49 -3.19
N ALA A 374 29.95 -18.78 -3.24
CA ALA A 374 30.61 -19.73 -4.15
C ALA A 374 30.43 -19.36 -5.64
N ALA A 375 29.31 -18.74 -6.00
CA ALA A 375 29.03 -18.27 -7.35
C ALA A 375 29.55 -16.85 -7.64
N GLY A 376 30.16 -16.17 -6.65
CA GLY A 376 30.55 -14.76 -6.72
C GLY A 376 29.37 -13.77 -6.77
N GLY A 377 28.19 -14.21 -6.31
CA GLY A 377 26.97 -13.41 -6.23
C GLY A 377 26.61 -13.01 -4.79
N TRP A 378 25.38 -12.54 -4.59
CA TRP A 378 24.90 -12.13 -3.27
C TRP A 378 23.41 -12.41 -3.05
N VAL A 379 22.97 -12.37 -1.78
CA VAL A 379 21.56 -12.57 -1.39
C VAL A 379 20.98 -11.28 -0.80
N ALA A 380 19.78 -10.92 -1.26
CA ALA A 380 18.90 -9.94 -0.63
C ALA A 380 17.72 -10.62 0.09
N ALA A 381 17.66 -10.53 1.42
CA ALA A 381 16.55 -11.05 2.20
C ALA A 381 15.38 -10.06 2.22
N CYS A 382 14.17 -10.53 1.97
CA CYS A 382 12.95 -9.73 2.05
C CYS A 382 12.35 -9.78 3.46
N VAL A 383 12.25 -8.61 4.08
CA VAL A 383 11.45 -8.31 5.30
C VAL A 383 10.44 -7.24 4.88
N ASN A 384 9.53 -7.64 4.00
CA ASN A 384 8.70 -6.74 3.20
C ASN A 384 7.21 -6.99 3.39
N ILE A 385 6.80 -7.19 4.64
CA ILE A 385 5.42 -7.06 5.09
C ILE A 385 5.30 -5.86 6.05
N ALA A 386 4.09 -5.33 6.22
CA ALA A 386 3.83 -4.32 7.24
C ALA A 386 3.74 -4.96 8.64
N PRO A 387 4.62 -4.60 9.60
CA PRO A 387 4.48 -5.03 10.98
C PRO A 387 3.21 -4.43 11.59
N LEU A 388 2.48 -5.23 12.37
CA LEU A 388 1.38 -4.75 13.20
C LEU A 388 1.91 -4.08 14.48
N PRO A 389 1.07 -3.30 15.20
CA PRO A 389 1.45 -2.80 16.51
C PRO A 389 1.82 -3.95 17.46
N GLY A 390 3.01 -3.90 18.04
CA GLY A 390 3.60 -4.95 18.88
C GLY A 390 4.59 -5.86 18.14
N GLU A 391 4.58 -5.87 16.81
CA GLU A 391 5.50 -6.66 15.98
C GLU A 391 6.76 -5.87 15.58
N GLU A 392 6.87 -4.59 15.94
CA GLU A 392 7.93 -3.69 15.45
C GLU A 392 9.34 -4.19 15.81
N ASP A 393 9.52 -4.68 17.04
CA ASP A 393 10.80 -5.23 17.51
C ASP A 393 11.12 -6.58 16.86
N ALA A 394 10.11 -7.42 16.63
CA ALA A 394 10.28 -8.70 15.95
C ALA A 394 10.65 -8.50 14.47
N ALA A 395 10.09 -7.48 13.82
CA ALA A 395 10.43 -7.12 12.44
C ALA A 395 11.89 -6.66 12.33
N LEU A 396 12.37 -5.91 13.32
CA LEU A 396 13.77 -5.51 13.40
C LEU A 396 14.69 -6.70 13.70
N GLU A 397 14.30 -7.64 14.55
CA GLU A 397 15.05 -8.89 14.75
C GLU A 397 15.19 -9.65 13.43
N ALA A 398 14.12 -9.72 12.63
CA ALA A 398 14.15 -10.35 11.31
C ALA A 398 15.21 -9.70 10.37
N VAL A 399 15.35 -8.37 10.42
CA VAL A 399 16.44 -7.66 9.72
C VAL A 399 17.81 -8.06 10.28
N ARG A 400 17.93 -8.18 11.60
CA ARG A 400 19.17 -8.61 12.27
C ARG A 400 19.56 -10.04 11.90
N ASP A 401 18.60 -10.96 11.82
CA ASP A 401 18.84 -12.35 11.47
C ASP A 401 19.24 -12.50 10.01
N ALA A 402 18.63 -11.72 9.11
CA ALA A 402 19.09 -11.62 7.73
C ALA A 402 20.56 -11.17 7.64
N ALA A 403 20.93 -10.13 8.40
CA ALA A 403 22.31 -9.64 8.45
C ALA A 403 23.27 -10.68 9.05
N ARG A 404 22.90 -11.36 10.14
CA ARG A 404 23.68 -12.43 10.78
C ARG A 404 23.91 -13.62 9.84
N CYS A 405 22.92 -13.96 9.02
CA CYS A 405 23.03 -15.02 8.02
C CYS A 405 23.93 -14.64 6.83
N GLY A 406 24.45 -13.41 6.78
CA GLY A 406 25.33 -12.93 5.71
C GLY A 406 24.60 -12.34 4.51
N SER A 407 23.29 -12.05 4.61
CA SER A 407 22.59 -11.38 3.52
C SER A 407 23.21 -9.99 3.29
N ARG A 408 23.58 -9.72 2.04
CA ARG A 408 24.28 -8.47 1.67
C ARG A 408 23.35 -7.26 1.67
N ALA A 409 22.06 -7.50 1.41
CA ALA A 409 21.02 -6.47 1.41
C ALA A 409 19.73 -6.98 2.06
N VAL A 410 18.92 -6.06 2.58
CA VAL A 410 17.57 -6.36 3.07
C VAL A 410 16.53 -5.50 2.35
N VAL A 411 15.50 -6.14 1.80
CA VAL A 411 14.38 -5.49 1.12
C VAL A 411 13.27 -5.22 2.13
N ILE A 412 13.02 -3.95 2.46
CA ILE A 412 12.13 -3.53 3.55
C ILE A 412 10.86 -2.88 3.01
N GLY A 413 9.69 -3.34 3.49
CA GLY A 413 8.36 -2.89 3.05
C GLY A 413 7.69 -1.81 3.89
N ASP A 414 8.20 -1.54 5.09
CA ASP A 414 7.63 -0.59 6.04
C ASP A 414 8.57 0.59 6.30
N LEU A 415 8.01 1.80 6.35
CA LEU A 415 8.76 3.04 6.48
C LEU A 415 9.47 3.15 7.84
N GLY A 416 8.75 2.84 8.92
CA GLY A 416 9.27 2.86 10.27
C GLY A 416 10.44 1.89 10.45
N LEU A 417 10.28 0.67 9.93
CA LEU A 417 11.30 -0.36 9.92
C LEU A 417 12.50 0.05 9.06
N LEU A 418 12.31 0.66 7.88
CA LEU A 418 13.41 1.11 7.03
C LEU A 418 14.30 2.13 7.75
N GLU A 419 13.70 3.17 8.33
CA GLU A 419 14.44 4.18 9.05
C GLU A 419 15.10 3.61 10.31
N ARG A 420 14.42 2.69 11.01
CA ARG A 420 14.96 2.02 12.21
C ARG A 420 16.16 1.13 11.86
N ALA A 421 16.04 0.32 10.81
CA ALA A 421 17.11 -0.51 10.30
C ALA A 421 18.32 0.32 9.88
N ARG A 422 18.15 1.48 9.21
CA ARG A 422 19.29 2.35 8.86
C ARG A 422 20.06 2.83 10.10
N ARG A 423 19.35 3.19 11.17
CA ARG A 423 20.02 3.67 12.40
C ARG A 423 20.79 2.56 13.10
N GLU A 424 20.26 1.34 13.09
CA GLU A 424 20.84 0.21 13.81
C GLU A 424 21.91 -0.54 13.01
N PHE A 425 21.76 -0.59 11.69
CA PHE A 425 22.63 -1.30 10.76
C PHE A 425 23.16 -0.33 9.68
N PRO A 426 24.02 0.65 10.04
CA PRO A 426 24.46 1.71 9.14
C PRO A 426 25.24 1.22 7.90
N ASP A 427 25.81 0.01 7.94
CA ASP A 427 26.57 -0.59 6.84
C ASP A 427 25.80 -1.65 6.04
N LEU A 428 24.61 -2.07 6.50
CA LEU A 428 23.76 -2.99 5.77
C LEU A 428 23.14 -2.27 4.57
N HIS A 429 23.12 -2.92 3.40
CA HIS A 429 22.44 -2.36 2.25
C HIS A 429 20.93 -2.50 2.40
N LEU A 430 20.21 -1.38 2.34
CA LEU A 430 18.76 -1.36 2.51
C LEU A 430 18.08 -1.03 1.19
N HIS A 431 17.21 -1.92 0.73
CA HIS A 431 16.37 -1.71 -0.44
C HIS A 431 14.97 -1.33 0.02
N ALA A 432 14.50 -0.14 -0.36
CA ALA A 432 13.11 0.24 -0.16
C ALA A 432 12.23 -0.57 -1.12
N SER A 433 11.44 -1.50 -0.56
CA SER A 433 10.58 -2.41 -1.30
C SER A 433 9.55 -1.64 -2.14
N VAL A 434 9.06 -2.32 -3.18
CA VAL A 434 7.93 -1.86 -3.99
C VAL A 434 6.66 -1.60 -3.14
N GLN A 435 6.59 -2.14 -1.91
CA GLN A 435 5.53 -1.83 -0.96
C GLN A 435 5.46 -0.37 -0.49
N LEU A 436 6.53 0.41 -0.68
CA LEU A 436 6.54 1.85 -0.40
C LEU A 436 6.05 2.67 -1.61
N SER A 437 5.60 2.00 -2.68
CA SER A 437 4.88 2.58 -3.83
C SER A 437 5.62 3.72 -4.56
N ALA A 438 6.96 3.69 -4.60
CA ALA A 438 7.74 4.74 -5.27
C ALA A 438 7.50 4.74 -6.79
N ALA A 439 6.77 5.73 -7.29
CA ALA A 439 6.38 5.81 -8.71
C ALA A 439 6.86 7.10 -9.42
N ASN A 440 7.55 7.99 -8.71
CA ASN A 440 8.06 9.26 -9.24
C ASN A 440 9.41 9.63 -8.61
N ALA A 441 10.11 10.62 -9.17
CA ALA A 441 11.41 11.06 -8.65
C ALA A 441 11.35 11.58 -7.21
N PRO A 442 10.38 12.43 -6.82
CA PRO A 442 10.25 12.86 -5.42
C PRO A 442 10.15 11.70 -4.42
N ALA A 443 9.34 10.67 -4.71
CA ALA A 443 9.20 9.51 -3.84
C ALA A 443 10.53 8.75 -3.70
N ALA A 444 11.25 8.54 -4.80
CA ALA A 444 12.55 7.87 -4.76
C ALA A 444 13.59 8.68 -3.96
N ARG A 445 13.68 10.00 -4.18
CA ARG A 445 14.57 10.88 -3.39
C ARG A 445 14.26 10.81 -1.91
N TRP A 446 12.98 10.93 -1.56
CA TRP A 446 12.52 10.95 -0.18
C TRP A 446 12.85 9.65 0.57
N LEU A 447 12.78 8.49 -0.11
CA LEU A 447 13.20 7.21 0.44
C LEU A 447 14.72 7.10 0.60
N HIS A 448 15.51 7.62 -0.35
CA HIS A 448 16.97 7.68 -0.21
C HIS A 448 17.40 8.55 0.97
N GLU A 449 16.78 9.72 1.15
CA GLU A 449 17.02 10.62 2.28
C GLU A 449 16.74 9.95 3.64
N ARG A 450 15.88 8.93 3.65
CA ARG A 450 15.51 8.14 4.84
C ARG A 450 16.31 6.85 5.02
N GLY A 451 17.34 6.67 4.19
CA GLY A 451 18.32 5.62 4.40
C GLY A 451 18.20 4.42 3.46
N ALA A 452 17.38 4.48 2.41
CA ALA A 452 17.44 3.50 1.34
C ALA A 452 18.69 3.70 0.47
N ASP A 453 19.47 2.64 0.26
CA ASP A 453 20.56 2.65 -0.74
C ASP A 453 19.99 2.45 -2.14
N VAL A 454 18.98 1.59 -2.25
CA VAL A 454 18.27 1.27 -3.49
C VAL A 454 16.76 1.43 -3.29
N VAL A 455 16.07 2.04 -4.25
CA VAL A 455 14.60 2.13 -4.28
C VAL A 455 14.06 1.24 -5.39
N VAL A 456 13.19 0.30 -5.01
CA VAL A 456 12.46 -0.55 -5.95
C VAL A 456 11.26 0.25 -6.50
N LEU A 457 11.30 0.56 -7.79
CA LEU A 457 10.23 1.34 -8.43
C LEU A 457 8.95 0.52 -8.59
N SER A 458 7.81 1.21 -8.44
CA SER A 458 6.48 0.63 -8.67
C SER A 458 6.38 0.05 -10.08
N ARG A 459 5.69 -1.08 -10.19
CA ARG A 459 5.34 -1.73 -11.47
C ARG A 459 4.27 -0.96 -12.26
N SER A 460 3.80 0.15 -11.71
CA SER A 460 2.91 1.11 -12.38
C SER A 460 3.65 2.04 -13.33
N VAL A 461 4.97 2.21 -13.13
CA VAL A 461 5.87 2.91 -14.05
C VAL A 461 6.11 1.98 -15.23
N ASP A 462 5.49 2.28 -16.37
CA ASP A 462 5.34 1.35 -17.49
C ASP A 462 5.89 1.83 -18.83
N SER A 463 6.61 2.97 -18.85
CA SER A 463 7.31 3.44 -20.05
C SER A 463 8.77 3.82 -19.77
N LEU A 464 9.61 3.76 -20.81
CA LEU A 464 10.98 4.26 -20.74
C LEU A 464 11.05 5.77 -20.46
N GLU A 465 10.05 6.54 -20.89
CA GLU A 465 9.98 7.98 -20.62
C GLU A 465 9.77 8.27 -19.13
N GLU A 466 8.82 7.58 -18.49
CA GLU A 466 8.60 7.69 -17.06
C GLU A 466 9.85 7.28 -16.26
N LEU A 467 10.54 6.20 -16.67
CA LEU A 467 11.80 5.78 -16.06
C LEU A 467 12.92 6.81 -16.21
N ARG A 468 13.06 7.42 -17.40
CA ARG A 468 14.02 8.53 -17.64
C ARG A 468 13.71 9.72 -16.75
N ALA A 469 12.45 10.10 -16.62
CA ALA A 469 12.03 11.21 -15.77
C ALA A 469 12.39 10.94 -14.28
N ILE A 470 12.17 9.72 -13.79
CA ILE A 470 12.54 9.33 -12.43
C ILE A 470 14.06 9.38 -12.23
N ARG A 471 14.83 8.81 -13.16
CA ARG A 471 16.30 8.81 -13.12
C ARG A 471 16.88 10.22 -13.19
N ALA A 472 16.33 11.10 -14.03
CA ALA A 472 16.79 12.48 -14.14
C ALA A 472 16.66 13.25 -12.81
N GLY A 473 15.62 12.94 -12.03
CA GLY A 473 15.37 13.53 -10.72
C GLY A 473 15.97 12.78 -9.53
N THR A 474 16.74 11.71 -9.73
CA THR A 474 17.23 10.84 -8.65
C THR A 474 18.69 10.46 -8.84
N ARG A 475 19.51 10.54 -7.78
CA ARG A 475 20.92 10.12 -7.83
C ARG A 475 21.18 8.72 -7.28
N GLY A 476 20.40 8.27 -6.30
CA GLY A 476 20.56 6.97 -5.65
C GLY A 476 20.25 5.77 -6.55
N GLY A 477 20.44 4.57 -5.99
CA GLY A 477 20.23 3.31 -6.70
C GLY A 477 18.75 3.09 -7.02
N LEU A 478 18.45 2.75 -8.27
CA LEU A 478 17.10 2.37 -8.70
C LEU A 478 17.07 0.89 -9.09
N GLU A 479 16.08 0.18 -8.58
CA GLU A 479 15.77 -1.21 -8.96
C GLU A 479 14.46 -1.23 -9.75
N VAL A 480 14.48 -1.89 -10.91
CA VAL A 480 13.36 -1.93 -11.85
C VAL A 480 12.98 -3.38 -12.15
N PHE A 481 11.69 -3.70 -12.00
CA PHE A 481 11.15 -4.97 -12.49
C PHE A 481 11.21 -5.02 -14.01
N VAL A 482 11.80 -6.09 -14.55
CA VAL A 482 11.96 -6.29 -15.99
C VAL A 482 11.10 -7.41 -16.55
N HIS A 483 10.76 -8.41 -15.73
CA HIS A 483 9.99 -9.57 -16.17
C HIS A 483 9.06 -10.08 -15.07
N GLY A 484 7.95 -10.70 -15.45
CA GLY A 484 7.05 -11.43 -14.55
C GLY A 484 5.68 -10.76 -14.36
N ASP A 485 4.90 -11.31 -13.42
CA ASP A 485 3.50 -10.91 -13.21
C ASP A 485 3.38 -9.53 -12.55
N VAL A 486 2.41 -8.75 -13.04
CA VAL A 486 2.15 -7.38 -12.59
C VAL A 486 0.91 -7.33 -11.73
N CYS A 487 0.98 -6.62 -10.62
CA CYS A 487 -0.23 -6.29 -9.87
C CYS A 487 -1.23 -5.53 -10.74
N THR A 488 -2.50 -5.93 -10.67
CA THR A 488 -3.60 -5.22 -11.35
C THR A 488 -3.69 -3.78 -10.85
N PHE A 489 -3.57 -3.62 -9.54
CA PHE A 489 -3.63 -2.35 -8.83
C PHE A 489 -2.22 -1.86 -8.49
N HIS A 490 -2.12 -0.58 -8.14
CA HIS A 490 -0.88 0.02 -7.66
C HIS A 490 -0.32 -0.77 -6.47
N ASP A 491 1.01 -0.95 -6.48
CA ASP A 491 1.72 -1.74 -5.49
C ASP A 491 1.42 -1.22 -4.07
N ALA A 492 1.10 -2.16 -3.16
CA ALA A 492 0.71 -1.93 -1.76
C ALA A 492 -0.54 -1.06 -1.52
N LYS A 493 -1.25 -0.59 -2.55
CA LYS A 493 -2.49 0.18 -2.39
C LYS A 493 -3.74 -0.70 -2.52
N CYS A 494 -3.73 -1.90 -1.94
CA CYS A 494 -4.78 -2.91 -2.13
C CYS A 494 -5.15 -3.62 -0.82
N SER A 495 -6.39 -3.51 -0.42
CA SER A 495 -7.05 -4.24 0.68
C SER A 495 -8.17 -5.16 0.17
N LEU A 496 -8.22 -5.43 -1.14
CA LEU A 496 -9.25 -6.27 -1.78
C LEU A 496 -9.34 -7.66 -1.14
N THR A 497 -8.22 -8.35 -0.94
CA THR A 497 -8.24 -9.68 -0.30
C THR A 497 -8.82 -9.60 1.12
N SER A 498 -8.46 -8.57 1.88
CA SER A 498 -8.92 -8.36 3.26
C SER A 498 -10.40 -8.05 3.36
N TYR A 499 -10.99 -7.53 2.28
CA TYR A 499 -12.42 -7.35 2.15
C TYR A 499 -13.12 -8.67 1.76
N LEU A 500 -12.58 -9.41 0.78
CA LEU A 500 -13.19 -10.64 0.26
C LEU A 500 -13.03 -11.87 1.18
N ARG A 501 -12.03 -11.92 2.07
CA ARG A 501 -11.65 -13.14 2.82
C ARG A 501 -11.89 -13.06 4.33
N ARG A 502 -12.79 -12.17 4.78
CA ARG A 502 -13.12 -11.97 6.20
C ARG A 502 -13.66 -13.20 6.95
N GLU A 503 -13.92 -14.32 6.28
CA GLU A 503 -14.43 -15.55 6.89
C GLU A 503 -13.43 -16.72 6.75
N ARG A 504 -12.45 -16.81 7.66
CA ARG A 504 -11.84 -18.12 7.95
C ARG A 504 -11.64 -18.30 9.45
N VAL A 505 -12.42 -19.21 9.99
CA VAL A 505 -12.35 -19.68 11.38
C VAL A 505 -11.06 -20.50 11.55
N LEU A 506 -10.22 -20.14 12.54
CA LEU A 506 -9.05 -20.95 12.90
C LEU A 506 -9.51 -22.32 13.45
N PRO A 507 -8.84 -23.43 13.11
CA PRO A 507 -9.19 -24.74 13.66
C PRO A 507 -9.17 -24.71 15.19
N GLY A 508 -10.29 -25.06 15.82
CA GLY A 508 -10.42 -25.13 17.29
C GLY A 508 -11.04 -23.90 17.96
N GLN A 509 -11.41 -22.85 17.22
CA GLN A 509 -12.15 -21.70 17.74
C GLN A 509 -13.55 -21.68 17.11
N GLY A 510 -14.61 -21.46 17.90
CA GLY A 510 -15.99 -21.51 17.43
C GLY A 510 -16.35 -20.41 16.43
N HIS A 511 -17.54 -20.53 15.83
CA HIS A 511 -18.12 -19.49 14.98
C HIS A 511 -18.25 -18.20 15.81
N GLY A 512 -17.42 -17.20 15.53
CA GLY A 512 -17.30 -15.99 16.37
C GLY A 512 -15.87 -15.47 16.60
N SER A 513 -14.84 -16.14 16.06
CA SER A 513 -13.48 -15.60 15.94
C SER A 513 -13.18 -15.30 14.47
N ALA A 514 -13.67 -14.18 13.94
CA ALA A 514 -13.27 -13.72 12.62
C ALA A 514 -11.89 -13.08 12.75
N ALA A 515 -10.85 -13.87 12.48
CA ALA A 515 -9.56 -13.29 12.14
C ALA A 515 -9.73 -12.58 10.78
N ILE A 516 -9.13 -11.39 10.61
CA ILE A 516 -8.89 -10.86 9.27
C ILE A 516 -7.95 -11.88 8.61
N VAL A 517 -8.49 -12.75 7.77
CA VAL A 517 -7.70 -13.69 6.99
C VAL A 517 -7.45 -13.04 5.64
N GLY A 518 -6.19 -12.77 5.32
CA GLY A 518 -5.81 -12.19 4.04
C GLY A 518 -5.52 -10.69 4.10
N CYS A 519 -4.38 -10.28 4.66
CA CYS A 519 -3.82 -8.94 4.48
C CYS A 519 -2.88 -8.91 3.26
N SER A 520 -3.27 -8.21 2.18
CA SER A 520 -2.44 -8.15 0.95
C SER A 520 -1.08 -7.53 1.22
N ASN A 521 -1.03 -6.57 2.15
CA ASN A 521 0.18 -5.88 2.57
C ASN A 521 1.03 -6.67 3.58
N ARG A 522 0.54 -7.83 4.04
CA ARG A 522 1.27 -8.78 4.89
C ARG A 522 1.52 -10.14 4.25
N GLY A 523 1.54 -10.16 2.92
CA GLY A 523 1.92 -11.32 2.14
C GLY A 523 0.77 -12.24 1.78
N GLU A 524 -0.38 -12.14 2.44
CA GLU A 524 -1.54 -13.03 2.30
C GLU A 524 -2.43 -12.73 1.08
N CYS A 525 -1.85 -12.16 0.02
CA CYS A 525 -2.58 -11.82 -1.19
C CYS A 525 -3.03 -13.10 -1.93
N THR A 526 -4.34 -13.29 -2.06
CA THR A 526 -4.98 -14.41 -2.77
C THR A 526 -5.08 -14.21 -4.28
N LEU A 527 -4.57 -13.09 -4.79
CA LEU A 527 -4.67 -12.68 -6.19
C LEU A 527 -6.11 -12.66 -6.71
N ALA A 528 -7.07 -12.26 -5.86
CA ALA A 528 -8.49 -12.19 -6.22
C ALA A 528 -8.75 -11.35 -7.48
N CYS A 529 -7.97 -10.29 -7.70
CA CYS A 529 -8.08 -9.45 -8.90
C CYS A 529 -7.68 -10.18 -10.21
N LYS A 530 -6.92 -11.28 -10.11
CA LYS A 530 -6.54 -12.12 -11.25
C LYS A 530 -7.56 -13.23 -11.49
N GLN A 531 -8.35 -13.60 -10.50
CA GLN A 531 -9.39 -14.61 -10.64
C GLN A 531 -10.52 -14.11 -11.56
N PRO A 532 -11.16 -15.01 -12.32
CA PRO A 532 -12.37 -14.65 -13.05
C PRO A 532 -13.48 -14.15 -12.12
N PHE A 533 -14.27 -13.17 -12.58
CA PHE A 533 -15.44 -12.63 -11.87
C PHE A 533 -16.60 -12.41 -12.83
N ARG A 534 -17.81 -12.19 -12.31
CA ARG A 534 -19.00 -11.86 -13.11
C ARG A 534 -19.43 -10.42 -12.86
N THR A 535 -20.00 -9.76 -13.87
CA THR A 535 -20.57 -8.41 -13.70
C THR A 535 -22.07 -8.41 -13.41
N SER A 536 -22.70 -9.57 -13.47
CA SER A 536 -24.12 -9.77 -13.19
C SER A 536 -24.30 -11.12 -12.48
N PRO A 537 -25.25 -11.23 -11.54
CA PRO A 537 -25.59 -12.51 -10.92
C PRO A 537 -26.35 -13.45 -11.87
N GLU A 538 -26.74 -12.99 -13.07
CA GLU A 538 -27.49 -13.80 -14.01
C GLU A 538 -26.71 -15.02 -14.53
N PRO A 539 -27.35 -16.21 -14.60
CA PRO A 539 -26.77 -17.39 -15.22
C PRO A 539 -26.36 -17.11 -16.68
N GLY A 540 -25.09 -17.41 -17.02
CA GLY A 540 -24.56 -17.21 -18.37
C GLY A 540 -23.76 -15.93 -18.61
N ALA A 541 -23.68 -15.01 -17.63
CA ALA A 541 -22.78 -13.86 -17.74
C ALA A 541 -21.32 -14.33 -17.95
N PRO A 542 -20.63 -13.84 -19.01
CA PRO A 542 -19.28 -14.30 -19.31
C PRO A 542 -18.31 -13.86 -18.20
N PRO A 543 -17.38 -14.74 -17.81
CA PRO A 543 -16.35 -14.38 -16.84
C PRO A 543 -15.48 -13.24 -17.38
N ARG A 544 -15.16 -12.28 -16.52
CA ARG A 544 -14.21 -11.18 -16.77
C ARG A 544 -13.01 -11.30 -15.84
N SER A 545 -11.94 -10.57 -16.14
CA SER A 545 -10.75 -10.52 -15.29
C SER A 545 -10.12 -9.14 -15.34
N PHE A 546 -9.59 -8.66 -14.20
CA PHE A 546 -8.79 -7.44 -14.14
C PHE A 546 -7.32 -7.70 -14.46
N ARG A 547 -7.00 -8.83 -15.10
CA ARG A 547 -5.63 -9.19 -15.47
C ARG A 547 -5.02 -8.11 -16.36
N ARG A 548 -3.85 -7.65 -15.95
CA ARG A 548 -2.91 -6.92 -16.80
C ARG A 548 -1.98 -7.88 -17.52
N ARG A 549 -1.45 -7.42 -18.65
CA ARG A 549 -0.32 -8.07 -19.32
C ARG A 549 0.90 -8.07 -18.40
N ASP A 550 1.67 -9.14 -18.46
CA ASP A 550 2.93 -9.28 -17.74
C ASP A 550 3.98 -8.27 -18.19
N LEU A 551 4.97 -8.06 -17.33
CA LEU A 551 6.17 -7.35 -17.73
C LEU A 551 7.03 -8.26 -18.61
N ASP A 552 7.37 -7.71 -19.77
CA ASP A 552 8.49 -8.17 -20.58
C ASP A 552 9.23 -6.93 -21.09
N ARG A 553 10.40 -6.68 -20.50
CA ARG A 553 11.26 -5.53 -20.81
C ARG A 553 12.62 -5.96 -21.34
N LEU A 554 12.70 -7.16 -21.92
CA LEU A 554 13.97 -7.68 -22.44
C LEU A 554 14.58 -6.73 -23.48
N ALA A 555 13.74 -6.16 -24.34
CA ALA A 555 14.15 -5.19 -25.35
C ALA A 555 14.62 -3.83 -24.77
N TRP A 556 14.35 -3.54 -23.50
CA TRP A 556 14.73 -2.29 -22.85
C TRP A 556 16.06 -2.37 -22.10
N VAL A 557 16.67 -3.55 -22.03
CA VAL A 557 17.91 -3.77 -21.27
C VAL A 557 19.01 -2.77 -21.64
N PRO A 558 19.30 -2.48 -22.92
CA PRO A 558 20.31 -1.48 -23.28
C PRO A 558 20.00 -0.08 -22.75
N GLU A 559 18.75 0.37 -22.86
CA GLU A 559 18.33 1.69 -22.39
C GLU A 559 18.35 1.78 -20.87
N LEU A 560 17.93 0.73 -20.16
CA LEU A 560 17.98 0.68 -18.70
C LEU A 560 19.42 0.72 -18.19
N ALA A 561 20.34 0.02 -18.86
CA ALA A 561 21.76 0.07 -18.56
C ALA A 561 22.35 1.46 -18.83
N ALA A 562 22.04 2.06 -19.98
CA ALA A 562 22.49 3.41 -20.34
C ALA A 562 21.97 4.50 -19.39
N MET A 563 20.76 4.32 -18.83
CA MET A 563 20.20 5.20 -17.80
C MET A 563 20.92 5.10 -16.44
N GLY A 564 21.73 4.06 -16.22
CA GLY A 564 22.32 3.80 -14.91
C GLY A 564 21.31 3.26 -13.90
N ILE A 565 20.34 2.44 -14.34
CA ILE A 565 19.54 1.62 -13.43
C ILE A 565 20.49 0.65 -12.71
N ALA A 566 20.39 0.57 -11.38
CA ALA A 566 21.34 -0.20 -10.58
C ALA A 566 21.05 -1.70 -10.64
N ILE A 567 19.76 -2.08 -10.63
CA ILE A 567 19.33 -3.47 -10.53
C ILE A 567 18.16 -3.73 -11.48
N LEU A 568 18.29 -4.78 -12.30
CA LEU A 568 17.18 -5.36 -13.06
C LEU A 568 16.63 -6.55 -12.28
N LYS A 569 15.39 -6.44 -11.81
CA LYS A 569 14.74 -7.46 -10.99
C LYS A 569 13.79 -8.31 -11.83
N ILE A 570 13.96 -9.63 -11.80
CA ILE A 570 12.98 -10.57 -12.34
C ILE A 570 11.97 -10.88 -11.23
N GLU A 571 10.67 -10.76 -11.49
CA GLU A 571 9.63 -11.16 -10.53
C GLU A 571 9.32 -12.65 -10.68
N GLY A 572 9.05 -13.33 -9.56
CA GLY A 572 8.51 -14.69 -9.63
C GLY A 572 9.01 -15.69 -8.59
N ARG A 573 9.12 -15.30 -7.32
CA ARG A 573 9.59 -16.20 -6.25
C ARG A 573 8.77 -17.48 -6.08
N GLN A 574 7.50 -17.45 -6.49
CA GLN A 574 6.64 -18.63 -6.49
C GLN A 574 6.95 -19.65 -7.58
N PHE A 575 7.76 -19.28 -8.58
CA PHE A 575 8.04 -20.16 -9.71
C PHE A 575 9.25 -21.04 -9.43
N GLY A 576 9.21 -22.24 -10.01
CA GLY A 576 10.23 -23.27 -9.83
C GLY A 576 11.56 -22.96 -10.53
N PRO A 577 12.58 -23.80 -10.30
CA PRO A 577 13.93 -23.61 -10.86
C PRO A 577 13.97 -23.48 -12.39
N ASP A 578 13.09 -24.16 -13.13
CA ASP A 578 13.06 -24.10 -14.61
C ASP A 578 12.72 -22.70 -15.14
N TYR A 579 11.71 -22.05 -14.53
CA TYR A 579 11.37 -20.65 -14.81
C TYR A 579 12.57 -19.73 -14.53
N VAL A 580 13.16 -19.89 -13.35
CA VAL A 580 14.28 -19.05 -12.92
C VAL A 580 15.48 -19.22 -13.84
N SER A 581 15.78 -20.44 -14.27
CA SER A 581 16.87 -20.76 -15.20
C SER A 581 16.70 -20.04 -16.53
N VAL A 582 15.58 -20.25 -17.22
CA VAL A 582 15.32 -19.71 -18.56
C VAL A 582 15.31 -18.19 -18.56
N VAL A 583 14.56 -17.57 -17.63
CA VAL A 583 14.40 -16.11 -17.61
C VAL A 583 15.71 -15.43 -17.19
N THR A 584 16.43 -15.96 -16.20
CA THR A 584 17.72 -15.39 -15.79
C THR A 584 18.71 -15.44 -16.94
N LYS A 585 18.81 -16.58 -17.64
CA LYS A 585 19.69 -16.74 -18.81
C LYS A 585 19.34 -15.72 -19.90
N ALA A 586 18.06 -15.54 -20.20
CA ALA A 586 17.60 -14.60 -21.21
C ALA A 586 18.07 -13.16 -20.94
N TYR A 587 17.88 -12.68 -19.70
CA TYR A 587 18.30 -11.34 -19.31
C TYR A 587 19.81 -11.19 -19.18
N ARG A 588 20.52 -12.26 -18.76
CA ARG A 588 21.98 -12.28 -18.75
C ARG A 588 22.54 -12.12 -20.17
N GLU A 589 22.04 -12.89 -21.13
CA GLU A 589 22.44 -12.79 -22.53
C GLU A 589 22.17 -11.39 -23.10
N ALA A 590 21.03 -10.77 -22.76
CA ALA A 590 20.72 -9.40 -23.16
C ALA A 590 21.67 -8.37 -22.53
N LEU A 591 22.01 -8.51 -21.24
CA LEU A 591 22.98 -7.65 -20.56
C LEU A 591 24.40 -7.86 -21.09
N ASP A 592 24.75 -9.04 -21.58
CA ASP A 592 26.05 -9.31 -22.20
C ASP A 592 26.17 -8.73 -23.60
N ARG A 593 25.07 -8.72 -24.35
CA ARG A 593 24.98 -8.30 -25.75
C ARG A 593 24.27 -6.94 -25.89
N MET A 594 24.62 -5.94 -25.07
CA MET A 594 23.89 -4.66 -25.01
C MET A 594 23.77 -3.92 -26.36
N GLU A 595 24.70 -4.11 -27.30
CA GLU A 595 24.65 -3.49 -28.64
C GLU A 595 23.72 -4.23 -29.63
N ALA A 596 23.46 -5.52 -29.39
CA ALA A 596 22.62 -6.37 -30.21
C ALA A 596 21.94 -7.41 -29.30
N PRO A 597 20.98 -6.99 -28.44
CA PRO A 597 20.30 -7.91 -27.55
C PRO A 597 19.58 -8.98 -28.39
N PRO A 598 19.58 -10.25 -27.94
CA PRO A 598 18.90 -11.30 -28.66
C PRO A 598 17.42 -10.92 -28.84
N ALA A 599 16.90 -11.10 -30.06
CA ALA A 599 15.46 -11.01 -30.28
C ALA A 599 14.78 -11.99 -29.33
N PRO A 600 13.65 -11.65 -28.68
CA PRO A 600 13.03 -12.56 -27.71
C PRO A 600 12.79 -13.97 -28.27
N ASP A 601 12.44 -14.06 -29.55
CA ASP A 601 12.14 -15.31 -30.24
C ASP A 601 13.41 -16.14 -30.57
N SER A 602 14.59 -15.54 -30.42
CA SER A 602 15.90 -16.22 -30.57
C SER A 602 16.38 -16.91 -29.30
N ILE A 603 15.72 -16.67 -28.16
CA ILE A 603 16.10 -17.27 -26.87
C ILE A 603 15.38 -18.60 -26.69
N SER A 604 16.16 -19.67 -26.77
CA SER A 604 15.66 -21.03 -26.59
C SER A 604 14.91 -21.18 -25.27
N GLY A 605 13.67 -21.68 -25.33
CA GLY A 605 12.81 -21.91 -24.18
C GLY A 605 12.02 -20.69 -23.70
N LEU A 606 12.30 -19.47 -24.17
CA LEU A 606 11.54 -18.28 -23.74
C LEU A 606 10.09 -18.31 -24.25
N GLU A 607 9.85 -18.79 -25.48
CA GLU A 607 8.50 -18.92 -26.04
C GLU A 607 7.69 -19.99 -25.31
N SER A 608 8.27 -21.18 -25.11
CA SER A 608 7.67 -22.24 -24.28
C SER A 608 7.41 -21.76 -22.84
N MET A 609 8.29 -20.92 -22.28
CA MET A 609 8.06 -20.29 -20.99
C MET A 609 6.91 -19.27 -21.03
N ARG A 610 6.83 -18.43 -22.08
CA ARG A 610 5.70 -17.50 -22.28
C ARG A 610 4.38 -18.25 -22.39
N GLU A 611 4.36 -19.41 -23.05
CA GLU A 611 3.20 -20.30 -23.10
C GLU A 611 2.88 -20.91 -21.72
N HIS A 612 3.89 -21.32 -20.95
CA HIS A 612 3.72 -21.80 -19.58
C HIS A 612 3.17 -20.69 -18.65
N LEU A 613 3.64 -19.45 -18.84
CA LEU A 613 3.11 -18.25 -18.20
C LEU A 613 1.71 -17.88 -18.73
N ALA A 614 1.32 -18.32 -19.92
CA ALA A 614 -0.04 -18.14 -20.42
C ALA A 614 -1.04 -19.16 -19.80
N GLN A 615 -0.56 -20.33 -19.33
CA GLN A 615 -1.37 -21.38 -18.67
C GLN A 615 -1.60 -21.16 -17.16
N ARG A 616 -1.58 -19.90 -16.70
CA ARG A 616 -1.43 -19.49 -15.29
C ARG A 616 -2.59 -19.71 -14.33
N ASP A 617 -3.76 -20.13 -14.81
CA ASP A 617 -4.90 -20.36 -13.92
C ASP A 617 -4.58 -21.41 -12.85
N ILE A 618 -3.71 -22.37 -13.17
CA ILE A 618 -3.23 -23.39 -12.25
C ILE A 618 -2.34 -22.78 -11.17
N SER A 619 -1.41 -21.89 -11.52
CA SER A 619 -0.48 -21.27 -10.55
C SER A 619 -1.19 -20.32 -9.59
N TYR A 620 -2.15 -19.52 -10.07
CA TYR A 620 -2.94 -18.66 -9.19
C TYR A 620 -3.89 -19.46 -8.31
N SER A 621 -4.47 -20.55 -8.85
CA SER A 621 -5.28 -21.48 -8.06
C SER A 621 -4.42 -22.15 -6.98
N PHE A 622 -3.22 -22.63 -7.32
CA PHE A 622 -2.27 -23.20 -6.36
C PHE A 622 -1.88 -22.20 -5.27
N GLN A 623 -1.54 -20.96 -5.61
CA GLN A 623 -1.21 -19.93 -4.61
C GLN A 623 -2.41 -19.62 -3.71
N ARG A 624 -3.60 -19.51 -4.30
CA ARG A 624 -4.84 -19.35 -3.54
C ARG A 624 -5.06 -20.56 -2.63
N ASP A 625 -4.88 -21.77 -3.13
CA ASP A 625 -5.16 -23.01 -2.40
C ASP A 625 -4.13 -23.24 -1.28
N ALA A 626 -2.87 -22.88 -1.50
CA ALA A 626 -1.82 -22.82 -0.48
C ALA A 626 -2.19 -21.86 0.65
N TRP A 627 -2.69 -20.65 0.34
CA TRP A 627 -3.24 -19.72 1.33
C TRP A 627 -4.49 -20.27 2.02
N LEU A 628 -5.36 -20.93 1.26
CA LEU A 628 -6.56 -21.59 1.76
C LEU A 628 -6.22 -22.91 2.48
N GLY A 629 -4.95 -23.26 2.71
CA GLY A 629 -4.55 -24.50 3.38
C GLY A 629 -5.23 -25.75 2.81
N LYS A 630 -5.68 -25.68 1.55
CA LYS A 630 -6.21 -26.81 0.82
C LYS A 630 -4.99 -27.61 0.41
N LYS A 631 -4.69 -28.65 1.19
CA LYS A 631 -3.71 -29.65 0.79
C LYS A 631 -4.30 -30.42 -0.38
N ASP A 632 -3.51 -30.64 -1.41
CA ASP A 632 -3.71 -31.76 -2.33
C ASP A 632 -3.75 -33.08 -1.54
#